data_AF-A0A954WQ58-F1
#
_entry.id   AF-A0A954WQ58-F1
#
_cell.length_a   1.000
_cell.length_b   1.000
_cell.length_c   1.000
_cell.angle_alpha   90.00
_cell.angle_beta   90.00
_cell.angle_gamma   90.00
#
_symmetry.space_group_name_H-M   'P 1'
#
loop_
_entity.id
_entity.type
_entity.pdbx_description
1 polymer ?
#
loop_
_entity_poly.entity_id
_entity_poly.type
_entity_poly.pdbx_seq_one_letter_code
_entity_poly.pdbx_strand_id
1 'polypeptide(L)'
;MTFPTFQAVICIIATLVSAELLAVETFQQPHEQFAAESILADELPTPIAQPGTNASIVSLLGDLQRPLLFRDHPPTNSATSCSAANCHGGPNPGIARPTAARGSEYQLWFEHDPHAQSWRTMCSSESIAILEKLRILQDGQIRDPAGYNNCLACHNSSKLPPTTVDQRTDAHATVAANQISVNFNREGVGCTSCHGPSFQWIGTHFQHDWTVQSTDEKIGEGFVSLGNIVTRARVCASCHVGDSDRDMNHDIIAAGHPPLRYEFATYHQDLPKHWRDLEATDQFTFEPTLWLAGQIAGVDAFLAALESRCQKSLHVSQWPEFAAYDCASCHHELGLENRRPVREENTKGIPTFSRWYDTGLIWVLEQAIADGHSHSSVVLLEKLSSLREHMHASAIPDSILIAKKARQARRALGQWSQIDSQEVLLSWNGKSLSQIISVASTTDGAFITWESAAQFYLAVVAAREHWSFDDQAGTKHEVDRLRSGLGFPDKRNIYATHKFDPPRLNRAEATKLGREISVLIGE
;
A
#
# COMPACT_ATOMS: atom_id res chain seq x y z
N MET A 1 -21.02 -18.21 -50.66
CA MET A 1 -21.33 -18.51 -49.24
C MET A 1 -20.94 -17.28 -48.42
N THR A 2 -21.52 -16.10 -48.66
CA THR A 2 -22.71 -15.51 -47.99
C THR A 2 -22.67 -15.53 -46.46
N PHE A 3 -22.34 -14.36 -45.90
CA PHE A 3 -22.55 -13.90 -44.52
C PHE A 3 -24.03 -13.93 -44.11
N PRO A 4 -24.31 -13.74 -42.80
CA PRO A 4 -25.36 -12.80 -42.44
C PRO A 4 -24.90 -11.77 -41.38
N THR A 5 -24.94 -10.50 -41.79
CA THR A 5 -25.40 -9.35 -41.01
C THR A 5 -26.93 -9.39 -40.86
N PHE A 6 -27.52 -8.93 -39.75
CA PHE A 6 -28.83 -8.22 -39.61
C PHE A 6 -29.08 -7.99 -38.09
N GLN A 7 -28.97 -6.76 -37.56
CA GLN A 7 -30.01 -5.71 -37.37
C GLN A 7 -30.90 -5.96 -36.13
N ALA A 8 -30.80 -5.18 -35.06
CA ALA A 8 -31.49 -3.91 -34.77
C ALA A 8 -33.04 -3.99 -34.70
N VAL A 9 -33.60 -3.20 -33.78
CA VAL A 9 -35.03 -2.85 -33.55
C VAL A 9 -35.70 -3.57 -32.37
N ILE A 10 -35.83 -2.83 -31.25
CA ILE A 10 -36.89 -2.77 -30.20
C ILE A 10 -36.31 -1.78 -29.16
N CYS A 11 -36.86 -0.63 -28.77
CA CYS A 11 -38.10 0.06 -29.09
C CYS A 11 -37.86 1.57 -28.89
N ILE A 12 -38.35 2.36 -29.85
CA ILE A 12 -38.67 3.79 -29.70
C ILE A 12 -40.07 3.86 -29.04
N ILE A 13 -40.25 4.79 -28.10
CA ILE A 13 -41.46 5.59 -27.77
C ILE A 13 -41.46 5.90 -26.26
N ALA A 14 -41.19 7.17 -25.92
CA ALA A 14 -42.06 8.03 -25.12
C ALA A 14 -41.35 9.38 -24.86
N THR A 15 -41.86 10.42 -25.50
CA THR A 15 -41.39 11.80 -25.40
C THR A 15 -42.42 12.63 -24.62
N LEU A 16 -41.91 13.63 -23.88
CA LEU A 16 -42.47 14.97 -23.56
C LEU A 16 -43.22 15.20 -22.24
N VAL A 17 -43.11 16.47 -21.81
CA VAL A 17 -43.80 17.24 -20.75
C VAL A 17 -43.04 17.21 -19.41
N SER A 18 -42.50 18.28 -18.81
CA SER A 18 -42.57 19.73 -19.01
C SER A 18 -41.33 20.43 -18.44
N ALA A 19 -40.98 21.56 -19.04
CA ALA A 19 -40.16 22.60 -18.44
C ALA A 19 -41.01 23.45 -17.50
N GLU A 20 -40.48 23.82 -16.33
CA GLU A 20 -40.76 25.13 -15.73
C GLU A 20 -39.72 25.52 -14.67
N LEU A 21 -39.39 26.81 -14.75
CA LEU A 21 -38.52 27.63 -13.93
C LEU A 21 -38.58 27.36 -12.42
N LEU A 22 -37.45 27.58 -11.74
CA LEU A 22 -37.38 28.48 -10.59
C LEU A 22 -35.93 28.96 -10.38
N ALA A 23 -35.74 30.26 -10.55
CA ALA A 23 -34.57 30.99 -10.13
C ALA A 23 -34.51 31.03 -8.59
N VAL A 24 -33.34 30.77 -8.01
CA VAL A 24 -33.05 31.15 -6.63
C VAL A 24 -31.71 31.86 -6.59
N GLU A 25 -31.75 33.02 -5.95
CA GLU A 25 -30.80 34.10 -5.95
C GLU A 25 -29.46 33.74 -5.31
N THR A 26 -28.43 34.31 -5.89
CA THR A 26 -27.06 34.45 -5.39
C THR A 26 -27.04 35.12 -4.01
N PHE A 27 -26.47 34.45 -3.01
CA PHE A 27 -26.02 35.08 -1.77
C PHE A 27 -24.50 35.01 -1.68
N GLN A 28 -23.85 36.09 -2.11
CA GLN A 28 -22.44 36.37 -1.83
C GLN A 28 -22.31 36.80 -0.37
N GLN A 29 -21.43 36.12 0.39
CA GLN A 29 -20.82 36.70 1.58
C GLN A 29 -19.28 36.66 1.46
N PRO A 30 -18.57 37.63 2.06
CA PRO A 30 -17.21 37.98 1.69
C PRO A 30 -16.17 37.06 2.33
N HIS A 31 -15.16 36.70 1.55
CA HIS A 31 -13.93 36.10 2.03
C HIS A 31 -13.09 37.16 2.76
N GLU A 32 -12.92 37.02 4.07
CA GLU A 32 -11.85 37.70 4.80
C GLU A 32 -10.55 36.88 4.68
N GLN A 33 -9.54 37.49 4.08
CA GLN A 33 -8.17 36.99 4.02
C GLN A 33 -7.54 37.01 5.41
N PHE A 34 -7.25 35.84 5.98
CA PHE A 34 -6.30 35.71 7.08
C PHE A 34 -4.92 35.38 6.52
N ALA A 35 -4.01 36.35 6.66
CA ALA A 35 -2.58 36.18 6.42
C ALA A 35 -2.00 35.19 7.45
N ALA A 36 -1.41 34.09 6.96
CA ALA A 36 -0.60 33.21 7.80
C ALA A 36 0.86 33.68 7.73
N GLU A 37 1.33 34.26 8.84
CA GLU A 37 2.72 34.60 9.07
C GLU A 37 3.58 33.34 9.18
N SER A 38 4.73 33.36 8.50
CA SER A 38 5.76 32.32 8.54
C SER A 38 6.45 32.28 9.89
N ILE A 39 6.47 31.11 10.55
CA ILE A 39 7.26 30.89 11.75
C ILE A 39 7.96 29.53 11.69
N LEU A 40 9.30 29.60 11.82
CA LEU A 40 10.30 28.58 12.17
C LEU A 40 10.82 27.63 11.07
N ALA A 41 11.92 28.07 10.44
CA ALA A 41 13.01 27.19 10.04
C ALA A 41 13.97 27.01 11.22
N ASP A 42 14.12 25.79 11.73
CA ASP A 42 15.22 25.41 12.62
C ASP A 42 16.16 24.48 11.83
N GLU A 43 17.43 24.88 11.76
CA GLU A 43 18.51 24.20 11.07
C GLU A 43 18.86 22.87 11.76
N LEU A 44 18.94 21.78 11.00
CA LEU A 44 19.48 20.49 11.43
C LEU A 44 21.00 20.46 11.22
N PRO A 45 21.82 19.97 12.18
CA PRO A 45 23.26 19.82 11.98
C PRO A 45 23.59 18.56 11.17
N THR A 46 24.44 18.71 10.16
CA THR A 46 25.02 17.62 9.34
C THR A 46 26.11 16.85 10.10
N PRO A 47 26.10 15.49 10.11
CA PRO A 47 27.22 14.71 10.61
C PRO A 47 28.29 14.49 9.53
N ILE A 48 29.55 14.66 9.93
CA ILE A 48 30.75 14.41 9.11
C ILE A 48 31.07 12.90 9.15
N ALA A 49 31.13 12.23 8.00
CA ALA A 49 31.51 10.81 7.89
C ALA A 49 33.01 10.62 7.61
N GLN A 50 33.62 9.61 8.25
CA GLN A 50 34.97 9.09 7.96
C GLN A 50 34.90 7.96 6.91
N PRO A 51 35.93 7.77 6.06
CA PRO A 51 35.86 6.83 4.94
C PRO A 51 36.21 5.39 5.38
N GLY A 52 35.31 4.42 5.13
CA GLY A 52 35.67 2.99 5.21
C GLY A 52 34.57 1.98 5.55
N THR A 53 33.35 2.39 5.91
CA THR A 53 32.28 1.45 6.31
C THR A 53 30.99 1.76 5.55
N ASN A 54 30.40 0.75 4.89
CA ASN A 54 29.04 0.66 4.31
C ASN A 54 28.14 1.91 4.41
N ALA A 55 28.54 2.99 3.74
CA ALA A 55 27.81 4.25 3.74
C ALA A 55 26.50 4.19 2.92
N SER A 56 26.21 3.08 2.23
CA SER A 56 25.07 2.99 1.31
C SER A 56 23.75 2.59 1.95
N ILE A 57 23.71 2.01 3.16
CA ILE A 57 22.44 1.64 3.82
C ILE A 57 21.93 2.77 4.73
N VAL A 58 22.85 3.56 5.29
CA VAL A 58 22.54 4.68 6.22
C VAL A 58 21.70 5.78 5.55
N SER A 59 21.92 6.05 4.25
CA SER A 59 21.17 7.08 3.50
C SER A 59 19.74 6.63 3.12
N LEU A 60 19.51 5.34 2.79
CA LEU A 60 18.20 4.83 2.33
C LEU A 60 17.18 4.60 3.46
N LEU A 61 17.64 4.27 4.67
CA LEU A 61 16.80 4.18 5.88
C LEU A 61 16.68 5.55 6.59
N GLY A 62 17.62 6.46 6.29
CA GLY A 62 17.64 7.87 6.68
C GLY A 62 16.31 8.61 6.43
N ASP A 63 15.68 8.26 5.30
CA ASP A 63 14.60 9.03 4.70
C ASP A 63 13.21 8.38 4.85
N LEU A 64 12.97 7.61 5.94
CA LEU A 64 11.59 7.19 6.28
C LEU A 64 10.60 8.36 6.32
N GLN A 65 11.08 9.58 6.57
CA GLN A 65 10.26 10.78 6.70
C GLN A 65 9.97 11.51 5.38
N ARG A 66 10.72 11.24 4.30
CA ARG A 66 10.52 11.90 3.00
C ARG A 66 9.55 11.11 2.11
N PRO A 67 8.66 11.77 1.35
CA PRO A 67 7.90 11.12 0.29
C PRO A 67 8.87 10.52 -0.74
N LEU A 68 8.78 9.20 -0.98
CA LEU A 68 9.64 8.54 -1.99
C LEU A 68 9.22 8.89 -3.42
N LEU A 69 7.96 9.26 -3.61
CA LEU A 69 7.41 9.72 -4.88
C LEU A 69 6.96 11.17 -4.68
N PHE A 70 7.72 12.11 -5.24
CA PHE A 70 7.53 13.55 -5.02
C PHE A 70 6.20 14.05 -5.61
N ARG A 71 5.49 14.91 -4.85
CA ARG A 71 4.18 15.52 -5.19
C ARG A 71 4.21 16.44 -6.41
N ASP A 72 5.32 17.17 -6.58
CA ASP A 72 5.38 18.38 -7.42
C ASP A 72 6.54 18.38 -8.44
N HIS A 73 7.06 17.20 -8.81
CA HIS A 73 8.24 17.08 -9.68
C HIS A 73 7.90 16.92 -11.17
N PRO A 74 8.88 17.22 -12.07
CA PRO A 74 8.70 17.39 -13.52
C PRO A 74 8.03 16.20 -14.22
N PRO A 75 7.61 16.38 -15.49
CA PRO A 75 6.88 15.36 -16.24
C PRO A 75 7.50 13.97 -16.09
N THR A 76 6.71 12.99 -15.65
CA THR A 76 7.12 11.59 -15.74
C THR A 76 7.12 11.20 -17.22
N ASN A 77 8.14 10.46 -17.66
CA ASN A 77 8.10 9.86 -18.98
C ASN A 77 7.25 8.59 -18.92
N SER A 78 6.54 8.29 -20.01
CA SER A 78 5.93 6.96 -20.17
C SER A 78 6.99 5.86 -20.19
N ALA A 79 6.63 4.66 -19.80
CA ALA A 79 7.43 3.44 -19.88
C ALA A 79 7.93 3.17 -21.30
N THR A 80 7.23 3.65 -22.34
CA THR A 80 7.70 3.53 -23.73
C THR A 80 9.04 4.26 -23.94
N SER A 81 9.35 5.30 -23.16
CA SER A 81 10.65 5.98 -23.21
C SER A 81 11.82 5.08 -22.78
N CYS A 82 11.55 4.00 -22.04
CA CYS A 82 12.54 3.00 -21.62
C CYS A 82 12.67 1.84 -22.63
N SER A 83 11.73 1.69 -23.57
CA SER A 83 11.50 0.47 -24.36
C SER A 83 12.43 0.24 -25.56
N ALA A 84 13.41 1.12 -25.82
CA ALA A 84 14.31 0.93 -26.96
C ALA A 84 15.11 -0.37 -26.82
N ALA A 85 15.40 -1.03 -27.96
CA ALA A 85 16.07 -2.34 -27.99
C ALA A 85 17.50 -2.33 -27.40
N ASN A 86 18.16 -1.18 -27.42
CA ASN A 86 19.46 -0.94 -26.78
C ASN A 86 19.34 -0.46 -25.31
N CYS A 87 18.12 -0.29 -24.81
CA CYS A 87 17.80 0.10 -23.44
C CYS A 87 17.13 -1.09 -22.73
N HIS A 88 15.85 -0.99 -22.37
CA HIS A 88 15.11 -2.00 -21.61
C HIS A 88 14.11 -2.82 -22.45
N GLY A 89 14.06 -2.65 -23.79
CA GLY A 89 13.22 -3.44 -24.70
C GLY A 89 13.98 -4.34 -25.68
N GLY A 90 15.23 -4.64 -25.38
CA GLY A 90 16.03 -5.66 -26.05
C GLY A 90 15.46 -7.08 -25.92
N PRO A 91 15.91 -8.01 -26.78
CA PRO A 91 15.39 -9.37 -26.82
C PRO A 91 15.67 -10.12 -25.50
N ASN A 92 14.74 -10.99 -25.09
CA ASN A 92 14.85 -11.85 -23.89
C ASN A 92 16.32 -12.28 -23.62
N PRO A 93 16.94 -11.84 -22.50
CA PRO A 93 18.39 -11.90 -22.28
C PRO A 93 18.95 -13.33 -22.17
N GLY A 94 18.11 -14.36 -22.23
CA GLY A 94 18.54 -15.76 -22.32
C GLY A 94 18.79 -16.30 -23.73
N ILE A 95 18.25 -15.69 -24.79
CA ILE A 95 18.28 -16.29 -26.14
C ILE A 95 19.40 -15.72 -27.01
N ALA A 96 19.76 -14.45 -26.83
CA ALA A 96 20.69 -13.77 -27.73
C ALA A 96 22.15 -13.72 -27.25
N ARG A 97 22.40 -13.61 -25.92
CA ARG A 97 23.76 -13.51 -25.36
C ARG A 97 23.81 -14.03 -23.90
N PRO A 98 24.52 -15.12 -23.62
CA PRO A 98 24.67 -15.68 -22.26
C PRO A 98 25.30 -14.73 -21.22
N THR A 99 25.95 -13.65 -21.68
CA THR A 99 26.60 -12.63 -20.84
C THR A 99 25.80 -11.32 -20.72
N ALA A 100 24.64 -11.20 -21.39
CA ALA A 100 23.84 -9.98 -21.31
C ALA A 100 23.24 -9.85 -19.91
N ALA A 101 23.66 -8.82 -19.18
CA ALA A 101 23.23 -8.60 -17.81
C ALA A 101 21.80 -8.06 -17.69
N ARG A 102 21.25 -7.44 -18.75
CA ARG A 102 20.02 -6.64 -18.78
C ARG A 102 19.44 -6.51 -20.19
N GLY A 103 18.20 -6.06 -20.29
CA GLY A 103 17.70 -5.43 -21.51
C GLY A 103 16.27 -5.76 -21.92
N SER A 104 15.54 -6.67 -21.28
CA SER A 104 14.15 -7.01 -21.66
C SER A 104 13.12 -6.64 -20.59
N GLU A 105 13.48 -5.76 -19.66
CA GLU A 105 12.65 -5.43 -18.51
C GLU A 105 11.29 -4.85 -18.95
N TYR A 106 11.28 -4.01 -20.00
CA TYR A 106 10.04 -3.45 -20.56
C TYR A 106 9.11 -4.53 -21.10
N GLN A 107 9.65 -5.52 -21.83
CA GLN A 107 8.81 -6.59 -22.41
C GLN A 107 8.22 -7.47 -21.30
N LEU A 108 9.03 -7.85 -20.31
CA LEU A 108 8.55 -8.62 -19.15
C LEU A 108 7.48 -7.87 -18.37
N TRP A 109 7.70 -6.57 -18.10
CA TRP A 109 6.70 -5.71 -17.48
C TRP A 109 5.41 -5.65 -18.30
N PHE A 110 5.50 -5.34 -19.59
CA PHE A 110 4.33 -5.14 -20.45
C PHE A 110 3.47 -6.39 -20.60
N GLU A 111 4.11 -7.56 -20.75
CA GLU A 111 3.43 -8.83 -21.02
C GLU A 111 2.92 -9.54 -19.77
N HIS A 112 3.64 -9.44 -18.65
CA HIS A 112 3.38 -10.29 -17.48
C HIS A 112 3.03 -9.50 -16.22
N ASP A 113 3.47 -8.24 -16.09
CA ASP A 113 3.28 -7.48 -14.86
C ASP A 113 1.85 -6.89 -14.78
N PRO A 114 1.06 -7.21 -13.74
CA PRO A 114 -0.28 -6.67 -13.58
C PRO A 114 -0.30 -5.13 -13.49
N HIS A 115 0.80 -4.50 -13.10
CA HIS A 115 0.95 -3.04 -13.07
C HIS A 115 0.80 -2.41 -14.46
N ALA A 116 1.30 -3.05 -15.53
CA ALA A 116 1.12 -2.59 -16.91
C ALA A 116 -0.36 -2.61 -17.36
N GLN A 117 -1.19 -3.38 -16.66
CA GLN A 117 -2.62 -3.56 -16.97
C GLN A 117 -3.53 -2.85 -15.98
N SER A 118 -3.00 -2.12 -14.98
CA SER A 118 -3.78 -1.47 -13.93
C SER A 118 -4.80 -0.46 -14.45
N TRP A 119 -4.53 0.13 -15.62
CA TRP A 119 -5.46 1.03 -16.32
C TRP A 119 -6.74 0.31 -16.77
N ARG A 120 -6.68 -0.99 -17.06
CA ARG A 120 -7.85 -1.78 -17.50
C ARG A 120 -8.84 -1.94 -16.36
N THR A 121 -8.36 -2.12 -15.14
CA THR A 121 -9.20 -2.19 -13.93
C THR A 121 -10.08 -0.95 -13.83
N MET A 122 -9.50 0.25 -14.04
CA MET A 122 -10.25 1.51 -14.04
C MET A 122 -11.37 1.60 -15.09
N CYS A 123 -11.34 0.76 -16.12
CA CYS A 123 -12.36 0.70 -17.17
C CYS A 123 -13.38 -0.45 -16.97
N SER A 124 -13.28 -1.23 -15.90
CA SER A 124 -14.20 -2.34 -15.65
C SER A 124 -15.58 -1.84 -15.19
N SER A 125 -16.62 -2.66 -15.36
CA SER A 125 -17.98 -2.35 -14.86
C SER A 125 -17.99 -2.06 -13.36
N GLU A 126 -17.15 -2.76 -12.59
CA GLU A 126 -17.03 -2.62 -11.15
C GLU A 126 -16.41 -1.26 -10.79
N SER A 127 -15.32 -0.87 -11.44
CA SER A 127 -14.69 0.44 -11.22
C SER A 127 -15.58 1.59 -11.65
N ILE A 128 -16.31 1.46 -12.76
CA ILE A 128 -17.31 2.46 -13.17
C ILE A 128 -18.40 2.61 -12.09
N ALA A 129 -18.92 1.50 -11.56
CA ALA A 129 -19.91 1.54 -10.47
C ALA A 129 -19.37 2.16 -9.18
N ILE A 130 -18.08 1.94 -8.86
CA ILE A 130 -17.41 2.60 -7.73
C ILE A 130 -17.38 4.13 -7.95
N LEU A 131 -16.94 4.57 -9.13
CA LEU A 131 -16.87 6.00 -9.46
C LEU A 131 -18.26 6.67 -9.44
N GLU A 132 -19.32 5.98 -9.88
CA GLU A 132 -20.69 6.48 -9.82
C GLU A 132 -21.22 6.59 -8.40
N LYS A 133 -20.98 5.58 -7.54
CA LYS A 133 -21.38 5.62 -6.12
C LYS A 133 -20.69 6.76 -5.36
N LEU A 134 -19.42 7.01 -5.68
CA LEU A 134 -18.64 8.12 -5.13
C LEU A 134 -19.00 9.47 -5.76
N ARG A 135 -19.88 9.50 -6.78
CA ARG A 135 -20.25 10.70 -7.55
C ARG A 135 -19.08 11.36 -8.28
N ILE A 136 -17.99 10.61 -8.49
CA ILE A 136 -16.85 11.03 -9.31
C ILE A 136 -17.24 11.02 -10.79
N LEU A 137 -18.02 10.00 -11.20
CA LEU A 137 -18.57 9.86 -12.54
C LEU A 137 -20.09 10.02 -12.50
N GLN A 138 -20.67 10.89 -13.34
CA GLN A 138 -22.12 11.04 -13.49
C GLN A 138 -22.46 11.34 -14.94
N ASP A 139 -23.48 10.68 -15.48
CA ASP A 139 -23.90 10.80 -16.89
C ASP A 139 -22.73 10.57 -17.87
N GLY A 140 -21.80 9.69 -17.48
CA GLY A 140 -20.58 9.39 -18.23
C GLY A 140 -19.53 10.51 -18.27
N GLN A 141 -19.67 11.54 -17.44
CA GLN A 141 -18.70 12.63 -17.30
C GLN A 141 -18.03 12.61 -15.92
N ILE A 142 -16.72 12.85 -15.89
CA ILE A 142 -15.97 13.04 -14.64
C ILE A 142 -16.38 14.39 -14.03
N ARG A 143 -17.11 14.33 -12.91
CA ARG A 143 -17.59 15.50 -12.16
C ARG A 143 -16.61 15.94 -11.07
N ASP A 144 -15.83 15.00 -10.54
CA ASP A 144 -14.78 15.26 -9.57
C ASP A 144 -13.40 14.82 -10.14
N PRO A 145 -12.67 15.74 -10.80
CA PRO A 145 -11.33 15.46 -11.30
C PRO A 145 -10.33 15.12 -10.19
N ALA A 146 -10.50 15.65 -8.98
CA ALA A 146 -9.59 15.42 -7.87
C ALA A 146 -9.75 13.98 -7.34
N GLY A 147 -10.99 13.54 -7.11
CA GLY A 147 -11.29 12.15 -6.76
C GLY A 147 -10.87 11.17 -7.86
N TYR A 148 -11.07 11.52 -9.13
CA TYR A 148 -10.57 10.67 -10.23
C TYR A 148 -9.04 10.57 -10.25
N ASN A 149 -8.34 11.68 -10.01
CA ASN A 149 -6.88 11.70 -9.90
C ASN A 149 -6.36 10.89 -8.70
N ASN A 150 -7.11 10.80 -7.60
CA ASN A 150 -6.77 9.90 -6.49
C ASN A 150 -6.75 8.43 -6.94
N CYS A 151 -7.70 8.00 -7.78
CA CYS A 151 -7.68 6.67 -8.37
C CYS A 151 -6.48 6.49 -9.33
N LEU A 152 -6.21 7.48 -10.18
CA LEU A 152 -5.08 7.42 -11.10
C LEU A 152 -3.73 7.38 -10.39
N ALA A 153 -3.60 7.99 -9.21
CA ALA A 153 -2.35 8.01 -8.44
C ALA A 153 -1.83 6.59 -8.08
N CYS A 154 -2.72 5.59 -8.04
CA CYS A 154 -2.37 4.17 -7.88
C CYS A 154 -2.50 3.35 -9.17
N HIS A 155 -3.38 3.75 -10.10
CA HIS A 155 -3.70 2.95 -11.30
C HIS A 155 -3.00 3.42 -12.57
N ASN A 156 -2.23 4.51 -12.54
CA ASN A 156 -1.55 5.05 -13.70
C ASN A 156 -0.29 5.87 -13.31
N SER A 157 0.77 5.82 -14.12
CA SER A 157 1.93 6.71 -13.97
C SER A 157 1.66 8.16 -14.37
N SER A 158 0.54 8.41 -15.08
CA SER A 158 0.12 9.74 -15.53
C SER A 158 -1.09 10.24 -14.74
N LYS A 159 -1.04 11.49 -14.27
CA LYS A 159 -2.20 12.21 -13.72
C LYS A 159 -3.00 12.86 -14.85
N LEU A 160 -4.28 13.17 -14.62
CA LEU A 160 -4.97 14.10 -15.52
C LEU A 160 -4.30 15.47 -15.45
N PRO A 161 -4.07 16.17 -16.58
CA PRO A 161 -3.60 17.53 -16.54
C PRO A 161 -4.58 18.38 -15.70
N PRO A 162 -4.07 19.34 -14.89
CA PRO A 162 -4.93 20.32 -14.23
C PRO A 162 -5.81 20.94 -15.31
N THR A 163 -7.11 21.04 -15.04
CA THR A 163 -8.11 21.56 -15.98
C THR A 163 -7.83 23.03 -16.34
N THR A 164 -6.88 23.31 -17.22
CA THR A 164 -7.03 24.41 -18.16
C THR A 164 -8.01 23.91 -19.20
N VAL A 165 -9.30 24.16 -18.95
CA VAL A 165 -10.29 24.16 -20.01
C VAL A 165 -9.85 25.27 -20.97
N ASP A 166 -8.99 24.93 -21.93
CA ASP A 166 -8.91 25.74 -23.13
C ASP A 166 -10.25 25.49 -23.83
N GLN A 167 -11.15 26.47 -23.72
CA GLN A 167 -12.50 26.46 -24.30
C GLN A 167 -12.50 26.48 -25.84
N ARG A 168 -11.43 25.99 -26.49
CA ARG A 168 -11.20 26.09 -27.93
C ARG A 168 -11.01 24.76 -28.64
N THR A 169 -11.33 23.63 -28.03
CA THR A 169 -11.45 22.36 -28.79
C THR A 169 -12.81 21.72 -28.55
N ASP A 170 -13.70 22.02 -29.49
CA ASP A 170 -14.89 21.32 -29.95
C ASP A 170 -15.58 20.36 -28.96
N ALA A 171 -16.67 20.89 -28.41
CA ALA A 171 -17.74 20.16 -27.79
C ALA A 171 -18.34 19.13 -28.76
N HIS A 172 -17.92 17.87 -28.69
CA HIS A 172 -18.71 16.65 -29.01
C HIS A 172 -17.91 15.41 -28.58
N ALA A 173 -17.68 15.22 -27.28
CA ALA A 173 -17.19 13.95 -26.73
C ALA A 173 -18.36 13.23 -26.04
N THR A 174 -19.21 12.59 -26.86
CA THR A 174 -20.36 11.79 -26.42
C THR A 174 -19.89 10.43 -25.92
N VAL A 175 -20.40 10.05 -24.75
CA VAL A 175 -20.12 8.81 -24.04
C VAL A 175 -20.76 7.64 -24.80
N ALA A 176 -19.97 6.97 -25.64
CA ALA A 176 -20.33 5.72 -26.28
C ALA A 176 -19.11 4.81 -26.27
N ALA A 177 -19.02 3.90 -25.28
CA ALA A 177 -18.23 2.66 -25.20
C ALA A 177 -16.78 2.62 -25.78
N ASN A 178 -16.18 3.75 -26.14
CA ASN A 178 -14.92 3.77 -26.88
C ASN A 178 -14.08 5.05 -26.72
N GLN A 179 -14.57 6.14 -26.10
CA GLN A 179 -13.77 7.36 -25.93
C GLN A 179 -14.12 8.10 -24.63
N ILE A 180 -13.38 7.80 -23.56
CA ILE A 180 -13.07 8.81 -22.55
C ILE A 180 -12.04 9.73 -23.21
N SER A 181 -12.48 10.87 -23.76
CA SER A 181 -11.62 11.91 -24.37
C SER A 181 -10.90 12.74 -23.31
N VAL A 182 -10.26 12.04 -22.39
CA VAL A 182 -9.17 12.58 -21.58
C VAL A 182 -7.92 11.94 -22.18
N ASN A 183 -6.77 12.60 -22.23
CA ASN A 183 -5.49 11.97 -22.59
C ASN A 183 -5.10 10.92 -21.53
N PHE A 184 -5.91 9.87 -21.44
CA PHE A 184 -5.73 8.73 -20.56
C PHE A 184 -4.74 7.82 -21.24
N ASN A 185 -3.48 7.94 -20.82
CA ASN A 185 -2.43 7.06 -21.28
C ASN A 185 -2.73 5.64 -20.78
N ARG A 186 -3.03 4.70 -21.70
CA ARG A 186 -3.39 3.30 -21.41
C ARG A 186 -2.13 2.47 -21.08
N GLU A 187 -1.30 3.02 -20.20
CA GLU A 187 -0.01 2.47 -19.81
C GLU A 187 -0.09 1.72 -18.48
N GLY A 188 -0.94 2.18 -17.56
CA GLY A 188 -0.98 1.67 -16.19
C GLY A 188 0.18 2.21 -15.35
N VAL A 189 0.59 1.44 -14.35
CA VAL A 189 1.74 1.74 -13.49
C VAL A 189 3.02 1.31 -14.22
N GLY A 190 3.70 2.28 -14.81
CA GLY A 190 4.95 2.16 -15.53
C GLY A 190 6.20 2.38 -14.68
N CYS A 191 7.37 2.36 -15.34
CA CYS A 191 8.69 2.31 -14.71
C CYS A 191 8.93 3.44 -13.69
N THR A 192 8.47 4.65 -14.00
CA THR A 192 8.69 5.84 -13.16
C THR A 192 7.87 5.84 -11.88
N SER A 193 6.82 5.03 -11.79
CA SER A 193 6.08 4.86 -10.54
C SER A 193 6.89 4.09 -9.49
N CYS A 194 7.88 3.30 -9.91
CA CYS A 194 8.75 2.55 -9.01
C CYS A 194 10.16 3.14 -8.93
N HIS A 195 10.73 3.57 -10.05
CA HIS A 195 12.08 4.14 -10.14
C HIS A 195 12.13 5.66 -9.93
N GLY A 196 11.00 6.29 -9.61
CA GLY A 196 10.88 7.73 -9.43
C GLY A 196 10.78 8.52 -10.74
N PRO A 197 10.57 9.84 -10.65
CA PRO A 197 10.36 10.70 -11.82
C PRO A 197 11.60 10.75 -12.72
N SER A 198 11.49 10.18 -13.92
CA SER A 198 12.64 9.98 -14.82
C SER A 198 13.18 11.22 -15.51
N PHE A 199 12.52 12.37 -15.42
CA PHE A 199 12.86 13.53 -16.23
C PHE A 199 14.34 13.92 -16.13
N GLN A 200 14.90 13.91 -14.92
CA GLN A 200 16.29 14.33 -14.69
C GLN A 200 17.28 13.20 -14.97
N TRP A 201 16.98 11.97 -14.56
CA TRP A 201 17.92 10.84 -14.66
C TRP A 201 17.85 10.04 -15.96
N ILE A 202 16.82 10.19 -16.79
CA ILE A 202 16.67 9.40 -18.03
C ILE A 202 17.86 9.60 -18.99
N GLY A 203 18.46 10.80 -19.01
CA GLY A 203 19.61 11.14 -19.84
C GLY A 203 20.98 10.76 -19.27
N THR A 204 21.04 10.44 -17.96
CA THR A 204 22.29 10.24 -17.22
C THR A 204 22.47 8.78 -16.77
N HIS A 205 21.39 8.03 -16.53
CA HIS A 205 21.46 6.71 -15.89
C HIS A 205 22.19 5.60 -16.65
N PHE A 206 22.47 5.82 -17.94
CA PHE A 206 23.23 4.91 -18.79
C PHE A 206 24.70 5.34 -18.97
N GLN A 207 25.07 6.52 -18.46
CA GLN A 207 26.43 7.04 -18.53
C GLN A 207 27.36 6.26 -17.59
N HIS A 208 28.66 6.28 -17.88
CA HIS A 208 29.65 5.54 -17.09
C HIS A 208 29.71 6.02 -15.63
N ASP A 209 29.61 7.32 -15.42
CA ASP A 209 29.66 8.00 -14.12
C ASP A 209 28.45 7.68 -13.23
N TRP A 210 27.31 7.26 -13.80
CA TRP A 210 26.15 6.83 -13.03
C TRP A 210 26.48 5.75 -12.00
N THR A 211 27.37 4.81 -12.34
CA THR A 211 27.74 3.73 -11.43
C THR A 211 28.54 4.20 -10.23
N VAL A 212 29.27 5.31 -10.35
CA VAL A 212 30.11 5.88 -9.29
C VAL A 212 29.44 7.03 -8.53
N GLN A 213 28.37 7.61 -9.07
CA GLN A 213 27.52 8.55 -8.35
C GLN A 213 26.99 7.93 -7.05
N SER A 214 27.00 8.74 -5.99
CA SER A 214 26.45 8.41 -4.69
C SER A 214 24.94 8.21 -4.75
N THR A 215 24.39 7.51 -3.75
CA THR A 215 22.94 7.32 -3.63
C THR A 215 22.20 8.66 -3.49
N ASP A 216 22.76 9.61 -2.74
CA ASP A 216 22.14 10.91 -2.50
C ASP A 216 22.09 11.77 -3.77
N GLU A 217 23.11 11.70 -4.63
CA GLU A 217 23.10 12.36 -5.94
C GLU A 217 21.98 11.80 -6.84
N LYS A 218 21.84 10.47 -6.89
CA LYS A 218 20.77 9.81 -7.66
C LYS A 218 19.38 10.16 -7.14
N ILE A 219 19.21 10.16 -5.82
CA ILE A 219 17.96 10.60 -5.17
C ILE A 219 17.68 12.07 -5.48
N GLY A 220 18.73 12.92 -5.50
CA GLY A 220 18.64 14.32 -5.91
C GLY A 220 18.13 14.51 -7.34
N GLU A 221 18.45 13.59 -8.25
CA GLU A 221 17.88 13.52 -9.61
C GLU A 221 16.47 12.88 -9.65
N GLY A 222 15.90 12.48 -8.51
CA GLY A 222 14.61 11.82 -8.42
C GLY A 222 14.63 10.32 -8.75
N PHE A 223 15.81 9.68 -8.81
CA PHE A 223 15.92 8.24 -9.00
C PHE A 223 15.71 7.49 -7.69
N VAL A 224 14.84 6.48 -7.72
CA VAL A 224 14.58 5.58 -6.61
C VAL A 224 15.25 4.23 -6.88
N SER A 225 16.28 3.92 -6.10
CA SER A 225 16.97 2.64 -6.17
C SER A 225 16.19 1.55 -5.45
N LEU A 226 15.60 0.63 -6.22
CA LEU A 226 14.87 -0.53 -5.71
C LEU A 226 15.77 -1.70 -5.31
N GLY A 227 17.10 -1.53 -5.35
CA GLY A 227 18.04 -2.55 -4.86
C GLY A 227 17.98 -2.71 -3.34
N ASN A 228 17.66 -1.64 -2.61
CA ASN A 228 17.41 -1.70 -1.18
C ASN A 228 16.00 -2.25 -0.91
N ILE A 229 15.92 -3.34 -0.15
CA ILE A 229 14.66 -4.05 0.12
C ILE A 229 13.65 -3.19 0.86
N VAL A 230 14.07 -2.39 1.85
CA VAL A 230 13.17 -1.49 2.60
C VAL A 230 12.66 -0.37 1.72
N THR A 231 13.52 0.24 0.90
CA THR A 231 13.10 1.25 -0.09
C THR A 231 12.09 0.67 -1.07
N ARG A 232 12.35 -0.53 -1.59
CA ARG A 232 11.40 -1.24 -2.47
C ARG A 232 10.06 -1.48 -1.77
N ALA A 233 10.08 -1.97 -0.54
CA ALA A 233 8.86 -2.20 0.24
C ALA A 233 8.06 -0.91 0.44
N ARG A 234 8.71 0.23 0.69
CA ARG A 234 8.05 1.53 0.86
C ARG A 234 7.44 2.07 -0.43
N VAL A 235 8.11 1.88 -1.57
CA VAL A 235 7.55 2.22 -2.89
C VAL A 235 6.25 1.45 -3.12
N CYS A 236 6.24 0.14 -2.87
CA CYS A 236 5.02 -0.67 -2.97
C CYS A 236 3.93 -0.20 -1.98
N ALA A 237 4.31 0.07 -0.72
CA ALA A 237 3.38 0.52 0.32
C ALA A 237 2.69 1.86 -0.04
N SER A 238 3.34 2.75 -0.80
CA SER A 238 2.74 4.03 -1.20
C SER A 238 1.40 3.87 -1.93
N CYS A 239 1.24 2.83 -2.73
CA CYS A 239 -0.03 2.49 -3.40
C CYS A 239 -0.82 1.42 -2.65
N HIS A 240 -0.15 0.43 -2.05
CA HIS A 240 -0.80 -0.75 -1.45
C HIS A 240 -1.19 -0.57 0.02
N VAL A 241 -0.85 0.56 0.63
CA VAL A 241 -1.38 1.03 1.92
C VAL A 241 -2.04 2.40 1.70
N GLY A 242 -1.38 3.24 0.90
CA GLY A 242 -1.76 4.61 0.64
C GLY A 242 -0.84 5.59 1.34
N ASP A 243 -0.89 6.84 0.90
CA ASP A 243 -0.15 7.97 1.47
C ASP A 243 -1.00 9.25 1.37
N SER A 244 -0.38 10.41 1.55
CA SER A 244 -1.06 11.72 1.47
C SER A 244 -1.48 12.14 0.05
N ASP A 245 -1.23 11.32 -0.96
CA ASP A 245 -1.59 11.53 -2.37
C ASP A 245 -2.36 10.36 -3.00
N ARG A 246 -2.40 9.23 -2.31
CA ARG A 246 -3.00 7.95 -2.71
C ARG A 246 -3.87 7.42 -1.60
N ASP A 247 -4.95 8.12 -1.31
CA ASP A 247 -5.78 7.77 -0.17
C ASP A 247 -6.79 6.67 -0.52
N MET A 248 -6.76 5.60 0.26
CA MET A 248 -7.79 4.56 0.28
C MET A 248 -8.61 4.69 1.56
N ASN A 249 -9.62 5.55 1.52
CA ASN A 249 -10.52 5.75 2.64
C ASN A 249 -11.67 4.76 2.66
N HIS A 250 -12.45 4.81 3.75
CA HIS A 250 -13.58 3.94 3.96
C HIS A 250 -14.68 4.12 2.90
N ASP A 251 -14.90 5.33 2.37
CA ASP A 251 -15.93 5.56 1.35
C ASP A 251 -15.58 4.86 0.03
N ILE A 252 -14.30 4.86 -0.36
CA ILE A 252 -13.83 4.12 -1.53
C ILE A 252 -14.01 2.60 -1.32
N ILE A 253 -13.71 2.10 -0.12
CA ILE A 253 -13.92 0.70 0.24
C ILE A 253 -15.42 0.35 0.21
N ALA A 254 -16.27 1.18 0.82
CA ALA A 254 -17.71 1.02 0.87
C ALA A 254 -18.38 1.09 -0.53
N ALA A 255 -17.81 1.87 -1.45
CA ALA A 255 -18.25 1.93 -2.84
C ALA A 255 -17.96 0.61 -3.60
N GLY A 256 -16.99 -0.19 -3.15
CA GLY A 256 -16.71 -1.53 -3.66
C GLY A 256 -15.23 -1.83 -3.93
N HIS A 257 -14.32 -0.89 -3.64
CA HIS A 257 -12.89 -1.19 -3.76
C HIS A 257 -12.47 -2.16 -2.65
N PRO A 258 -11.63 -3.18 -2.93
CA PRO A 258 -11.08 -4.03 -1.88
C PRO A 258 -10.28 -3.22 -0.85
N PRO A 259 -10.35 -3.53 0.45
CA PRO A 259 -9.44 -2.91 1.42
C PRO A 259 -8.00 -3.26 1.07
N LEU A 260 -7.13 -2.27 1.17
CA LEU A 260 -5.71 -2.44 0.93
C LEU A 260 -5.06 -3.18 2.12
N ARG A 261 -4.61 -4.40 1.86
CA ARG A 261 -3.94 -5.28 2.82
C ARG A 261 -2.56 -5.64 2.31
N TYR A 262 -1.63 -4.72 2.52
CA TYR A 262 -0.25 -4.87 2.08
C TYR A 262 0.49 -5.94 2.89
N GLU A 263 1.12 -6.88 2.19
CA GLU A 263 2.09 -7.82 2.75
C GLU A 263 3.19 -8.03 1.68
N PHE A 264 4.39 -7.54 1.99
CA PHE A 264 5.42 -7.37 0.97
C PHE A 264 6.01 -8.69 0.47
N ALA A 265 6.24 -9.68 1.34
CA ALA A 265 6.87 -10.94 0.95
C ALA A 265 6.01 -11.70 -0.07
N THR A 266 4.70 -11.75 0.18
CA THR A 266 3.70 -12.42 -0.66
C THR A 266 3.57 -11.72 -2.02
N TYR A 267 3.31 -10.40 -2.03
CA TYR A 267 3.20 -9.66 -3.28
C TYR A 267 4.53 -9.67 -4.05
N HIS A 268 5.67 -9.62 -3.36
CA HIS A 268 6.95 -9.76 -4.02
C HIS A 268 7.04 -11.12 -4.71
N GLN A 269 6.69 -12.23 -4.05
CA GLN A 269 6.73 -13.56 -4.65
C GLN A 269 5.83 -13.72 -5.89
N ASP A 270 4.65 -13.09 -5.88
CA ASP A 270 3.68 -13.20 -6.98
C ASP A 270 4.01 -12.34 -8.21
N LEU A 271 4.94 -11.38 -8.08
CA LEU A 271 5.30 -10.48 -9.18
C LEU A 271 6.26 -11.14 -10.18
N PRO A 272 6.04 -10.98 -11.50
CA PRO A 272 6.99 -11.40 -12.51
C PRO A 272 8.25 -10.54 -12.42
N LYS A 273 9.35 -11.18 -12.04
CA LYS A 273 10.63 -10.50 -11.84
C LYS A 273 11.19 -10.02 -13.17
N HIS A 274 11.26 -8.70 -13.32
CA HIS A 274 12.04 -8.03 -14.35
C HIS A 274 13.28 -7.35 -13.74
N TRP A 275 13.72 -7.83 -12.58
CA TRP A 275 14.95 -7.45 -11.89
C TRP A 275 15.63 -8.71 -11.32
N ARG A 276 16.81 -8.54 -10.73
CA ARG A 276 17.55 -9.64 -10.07
C ARG A 276 17.58 -9.39 -8.56
N ASP A 277 17.19 -10.41 -7.81
CA ASP A 277 17.36 -10.45 -6.35
C ASP A 277 18.57 -11.34 -6.06
N LEU A 278 19.75 -10.74 -5.94
CA LEU A 278 20.99 -11.50 -5.69
C LEU A 278 20.98 -12.13 -4.30
N GLU A 279 20.34 -11.43 -3.36
CA GLU A 279 20.10 -11.80 -1.98
C GLU A 279 19.19 -13.04 -1.87
N ALA A 280 18.37 -13.33 -2.88
CA ALA A 280 17.47 -14.49 -2.91
C ALA A 280 18.20 -15.84 -2.99
N THR A 281 19.53 -15.83 -3.16
CA THR A 281 20.34 -17.06 -3.06
C THR A 281 20.37 -17.62 -1.64
N ASP A 282 20.18 -16.78 -0.62
CA ASP A 282 20.01 -17.20 0.77
C ASP A 282 18.52 -17.22 1.14
N GLN A 283 17.87 -18.37 0.89
CA GLN A 283 16.44 -18.55 1.12
C GLN A 283 16.06 -18.45 2.61
N PHE A 284 16.98 -18.78 3.51
CA PHE A 284 16.80 -18.73 4.97
C PHE A 284 16.66 -17.29 5.50
N THR A 285 17.24 -16.33 4.79
CA THR A 285 17.28 -14.92 5.18
C THR A 285 16.35 -14.05 4.33
N PHE A 286 16.23 -14.35 3.04
CA PHE A 286 15.63 -13.44 2.07
C PHE A 286 14.14 -13.19 2.32
N GLU A 287 13.33 -14.23 2.45
CA GLU A 287 11.88 -14.07 2.69
C GLU A 287 11.55 -13.45 4.06
N PRO A 288 12.18 -13.86 5.17
CA PRO A 288 12.05 -13.14 6.44
C PRO A 288 12.41 -11.66 6.32
N THR A 289 13.46 -11.33 5.56
CA THR A 289 13.88 -9.94 5.34
C THR A 289 12.84 -9.15 4.54
N LEU A 290 12.22 -9.77 3.52
CA LEU A 290 11.08 -9.18 2.82
C LEU A 290 9.92 -8.93 3.79
N TRP A 291 9.57 -9.91 4.63
CA TRP A 291 8.49 -9.75 5.61
C TRP A 291 8.75 -8.57 6.55
N LEU A 292 9.95 -8.48 7.16
CA LEU A 292 10.29 -7.39 8.07
C LEU A 292 10.29 -6.02 7.36
N ALA A 293 10.87 -5.94 6.15
CA ALA A 293 10.82 -4.72 5.34
C ALA A 293 9.37 -4.30 5.03
N GLY A 294 8.48 -5.26 4.79
CA GLY A 294 7.05 -5.04 4.60
C GLY A 294 6.37 -4.49 5.86
N GLN A 295 6.69 -5.02 7.05
CA GLN A 295 6.16 -4.51 8.32
C GLN A 295 6.58 -3.05 8.55
N ILE A 296 7.87 -2.74 8.36
CA ILE A 296 8.40 -1.37 8.50
C ILE A 296 7.71 -0.41 7.52
N ALA A 297 7.66 -0.79 6.23
CA ALA A 297 7.04 0.03 5.19
C ALA A 297 5.53 0.21 5.39
N GLY A 298 4.84 -0.83 5.83
CA GLY A 298 3.41 -0.81 6.11
C GLY A 298 3.06 0.14 7.26
N VAL A 299 3.81 0.08 8.37
CA VAL A 299 3.63 1.01 9.50
C VAL A 299 3.96 2.45 9.08
N ASP A 300 5.05 2.69 8.36
CA ASP A 300 5.43 4.03 7.87
C ASP A 300 4.31 4.65 7.03
N ALA A 301 3.83 3.92 6.02
CA ALA A 301 2.76 4.37 5.13
C ALA A 301 1.44 4.59 5.87
N PHE A 302 1.06 3.66 6.76
CA PHE A 302 -0.15 3.78 7.56
C PHE A 302 -0.13 5.01 8.48
N LEU A 303 1.00 5.28 9.15
CA LEU A 303 1.15 6.46 10.00
C LEU A 303 1.12 7.76 9.19
N ALA A 304 1.73 7.77 8.00
CA ALA A 304 1.69 8.92 7.10
C ALA A 304 0.26 9.19 6.60
N ALA A 305 -0.47 8.16 6.18
CA ALA A 305 -1.87 8.26 5.79
C ALA A 305 -2.75 8.75 6.95
N LEU A 306 -2.56 8.18 8.16
CA LEU A 306 -3.30 8.60 9.36
C LEU A 306 -3.05 10.07 9.69
N GLU A 307 -1.80 10.53 9.65
CA GLU A 307 -1.48 11.96 9.85
C GLU A 307 -2.17 12.83 8.80
N SER A 308 -2.17 12.42 7.53
CA SER A 308 -2.84 13.14 6.45
C SER A 308 -4.35 13.21 6.66
N ARG A 309 -5.00 12.13 7.08
CA ARG A 309 -6.45 12.04 7.32
C ARG A 309 -6.93 12.87 8.52
N CYS A 310 -6.06 13.07 9.51
CA CYS A 310 -6.33 13.99 10.61
C CYS A 310 -6.36 15.47 10.16
N GLN A 311 -5.68 15.77 9.05
CA GLN A 311 -5.69 17.07 8.39
C GLN A 311 -6.81 17.04 7.34
N LYS A 312 -7.56 18.13 7.12
CA LYS A 312 -8.59 18.19 6.06
C LYS A 312 -7.97 18.28 4.65
N SER A 313 -6.84 17.60 4.40
CA SER A 313 -6.00 17.80 3.21
C SER A 313 -6.48 17.01 1.99
N LEU A 314 -7.35 16.01 2.15
CA LEU A 314 -7.81 15.14 1.08
C LEU A 314 -9.29 15.39 0.76
N HIS A 315 -9.62 15.46 -0.54
CA HIS A 315 -10.94 15.85 -1.05
C HIS A 315 -12.08 14.94 -0.56
N VAL A 316 -11.76 13.70 -0.18
CA VAL A 316 -12.72 12.63 0.10
C VAL A 316 -12.62 12.02 1.51
N SER A 317 -11.62 12.36 2.32
CA SER A 317 -11.48 11.77 3.67
C SER A 317 -12.12 12.67 4.73
N GLN A 318 -12.96 12.07 5.58
CA GLN A 318 -13.57 12.72 6.72
C GLN A 318 -13.02 12.13 8.02
N TRP A 319 -12.71 13.01 8.98
CA TRP A 319 -12.27 12.57 10.30
C TRP A 319 -13.49 12.28 11.21
N PRO A 320 -13.52 11.15 11.93
CA PRO A 320 -12.53 10.07 11.97
C PRO A 320 -12.57 9.19 10.72
N GLU A 321 -11.39 8.88 10.18
CA GLU A 321 -11.31 8.04 8.98
C GLU A 321 -11.41 6.55 9.36
N PHE A 322 -12.48 5.89 8.92
CA PHE A 322 -12.78 4.52 9.32
C PHE A 322 -11.87 3.46 8.68
N ALA A 323 -11.15 3.80 7.60
CA ALA A 323 -10.10 2.91 7.07
C ALA A 323 -8.91 2.71 8.03
N ALA A 324 -8.81 3.48 9.12
CA ALA A 324 -7.80 3.27 10.16
C ALA A 324 -8.19 2.21 11.22
N TYR A 325 -9.40 1.65 11.13
CA TYR A 325 -9.94 0.71 12.12
C TYR A 325 -10.17 -0.67 11.51
N ASP A 326 -10.19 -1.70 12.36
CA ASP A 326 -10.54 -3.06 11.99
C ASP A 326 -12.00 -3.11 11.53
N CYS A 327 -12.22 -3.50 10.27
CA CYS A 327 -13.55 -3.61 9.67
C CYS A 327 -14.49 -4.52 10.48
N ALA A 328 -13.96 -5.56 11.15
CA ALA A 328 -14.73 -6.47 11.98
C ALA A 328 -15.34 -5.79 13.22
N SER A 329 -14.94 -4.56 13.55
CA SER A 329 -15.56 -3.75 14.60
C SER A 329 -17.02 -3.38 14.30
N CYS A 330 -17.36 -3.24 13.01
CA CYS A 330 -18.72 -2.90 12.54
C CYS A 330 -19.30 -4.03 11.67
N HIS A 331 -18.48 -4.65 10.83
CA HIS A 331 -18.84 -5.77 9.96
C HIS A 331 -18.48 -7.10 10.62
N HIS A 332 -19.23 -7.50 11.66
CA HIS A 332 -18.87 -8.63 12.51
C HIS A 332 -18.65 -9.97 11.76
N GLU A 333 -19.28 -10.15 10.59
CA GLU A 333 -19.07 -11.32 9.70
C GLU A 333 -17.62 -11.43 9.17
N LEU A 334 -16.82 -10.37 9.32
CA LEU A 334 -15.41 -10.38 8.93
C LEU A 334 -14.47 -10.84 10.06
N GLY A 335 -14.97 -10.96 11.29
CA GLY A 335 -14.16 -11.25 12.48
C GLY A 335 -14.12 -12.73 12.86
N LEU A 336 -13.21 -13.09 13.77
CA LEU A 336 -13.08 -14.45 14.29
C LEU A 336 -14.27 -14.89 15.16
N GLU A 337 -14.98 -13.98 15.83
CA GLU A 337 -16.04 -14.38 16.76
C GLU A 337 -17.46 -14.25 16.19
N ASN A 338 -17.63 -13.68 14.98
CA ASN A 338 -18.93 -13.43 14.31
C ASN A 338 -20.05 -12.95 15.23
N ARG A 339 -19.68 -12.26 16.30
CA ARG A 339 -20.55 -11.84 17.38
C ARG A 339 -20.10 -10.46 17.79
N ARG A 340 -21.07 -9.62 18.16
CA ARG A 340 -20.78 -8.36 18.82
C ARG A 340 -20.06 -8.69 20.13
N PRO A 341 -18.79 -8.30 20.32
CA PRO A 341 -18.12 -8.58 21.59
C PRO A 341 -18.90 -7.91 22.71
N VAL A 342 -19.18 -8.66 23.77
CA VAL A 342 -19.73 -8.10 25.01
C VAL A 342 -18.59 -7.32 25.66
N ARG A 343 -18.46 -6.04 25.31
CA ARG A 343 -17.51 -5.17 26.01
C ARG A 343 -18.09 -4.81 27.37
N GLU A 344 -17.25 -4.91 28.40
CA GLU A 344 -17.57 -4.42 29.74
C GLU A 344 -17.92 -2.91 29.70
N GLU A 345 -18.70 -2.49 30.69
CA GLU A 345 -19.49 -1.25 30.71
C GLU A 345 -18.72 0.02 30.27
N ASN A 346 -19.42 0.92 29.57
CA ASN A 346 -19.02 2.26 29.08
C ASN A 346 -18.19 2.45 27.80
N THR A 347 -17.78 1.41 27.05
CA THR A 347 -17.07 1.59 25.74
C THR A 347 -17.96 1.43 24.50
N LYS A 348 -19.27 1.69 24.63
CA LYS A 348 -20.25 1.53 23.53
C LYS A 348 -19.88 2.45 22.35
N GLY A 349 -19.52 1.85 21.21
CA GLY A 349 -19.39 2.57 19.93
C GLY A 349 -17.98 2.99 19.51
N ILE A 350 -16.92 2.56 20.20
CA ILE A 350 -15.53 2.84 19.79
C ILE A 350 -14.99 1.69 18.94
N PRO A 351 -14.70 1.85 17.64
CA PRO A 351 -14.14 0.78 16.82
C PRO A 351 -12.72 0.40 17.27
N THR A 352 -12.33 -0.85 17.04
CA THR A 352 -10.98 -1.32 17.32
C THR A 352 -10.04 -0.75 16.26
N PHE A 353 -9.10 0.11 16.65
CA PHE A 353 -7.96 0.52 15.80
C PHE A 353 -7.30 -0.71 15.15
N SER A 354 -7.03 -0.61 13.84
CA SER A 354 -6.55 -1.74 13.04
C SER A 354 -5.24 -2.30 13.60
N ARG A 355 -5.12 -3.62 13.52
CA ARG A 355 -3.95 -4.40 13.95
C ARG A 355 -3.13 -4.88 12.76
N TRP A 356 -3.61 -4.64 11.53
CA TRP A 356 -3.01 -5.18 10.31
C TRP A 356 -1.55 -4.75 10.14
N TYR A 357 -1.23 -3.49 10.37
CA TYR A 357 0.11 -2.96 10.07
C TYR A 357 1.10 -3.03 11.24
N ASP A 358 0.64 -2.91 12.49
CA ASP A 358 1.54 -2.76 13.64
C ASP A 358 1.83 -4.05 14.40
N THR A 359 1.01 -5.09 14.26
CA THR A 359 1.11 -6.32 15.07
C THR A 359 2.43 -7.04 14.88
N GLY A 360 2.83 -7.29 13.62
CA GLY A 360 4.08 -8.00 13.33
C GLY A 360 5.29 -7.23 13.84
N LEU A 361 5.35 -5.91 13.60
CA LEU A 361 6.42 -5.05 14.09
C LEU A 361 6.47 -5.03 15.63
N ILE A 362 5.33 -4.98 16.31
CA ILE A 362 5.29 -5.00 17.79
C ILE A 362 5.96 -6.27 18.34
N TRP A 363 5.72 -7.45 17.75
CA TRP A 363 6.40 -8.67 18.19
C TRP A 363 7.92 -8.58 18.02
N VAL A 364 8.40 -7.97 16.94
CA VAL A 364 9.84 -7.72 16.74
C VAL A 364 10.39 -6.80 17.83
N LEU A 365 9.68 -5.72 18.15
CA LEU A 365 10.09 -4.78 19.20
C LEU A 365 10.10 -5.42 20.58
N GLU A 366 9.07 -6.19 20.92
CA GLU A 366 8.95 -6.90 22.19
C GLU A 366 10.09 -7.91 22.35
N GLN A 367 10.41 -8.68 21.30
CA GLN A 367 11.53 -9.61 21.32
C GLN A 367 12.86 -8.88 21.46
N ALA A 368 13.09 -7.81 20.70
CA ALA A 368 14.30 -7.00 20.82
C ALA A 368 14.48 -6.48 22.26
N ILE A 369 13.42 -5.97 22.88
CA ILE A 369 13.44 -5.52 24.28
C ILE A 369 13.78 -6.67 25.23
N ALA A 370 13.19 -7.87 25.02
CA ALA A 370 13.44 -9.05 25.84
C ALA A 370 14.89 -9.54 25.75
N ASP A 371 15.51 -9.45 24.57
CA ASP A 371 16.91 -9.80 24.32
C ASP A 371 17.90 -8.75 24.87
N GLY A 372 17.39 -7.68 25.50
CA GLY A 372 18.19 -6.58 26.03
C GLY A 372 18.58 -5.54 24.98
N HIS A 373 17.96 -5.58 23.79
CA HIS A 373 18.22 -4.64 22.71
C HIS A 373 17.46 -3.31 22.87
N SER A 374 18.25 -2.26 22.69
CA SER A 374 18.00 -0.86 22.32
C SER A 374 16.83 -0.09 22.95
N HIS A 375 17.21 0.99 23.64
CA HIS A 375 16.35 2.11 24.04
C HIS A 375 15.40 2.57 22.93
N SER A 376 15.81 2.51 21.66
CA SER A 376 15.01 2.96 20.54
C SER A 376 13.79 2.05 20.27
N SER A 377 13.90 0.74 20.55
CA SER A 377 12.78 -0.21 20.46
C SER A 377 11.71 0.09 21.51
N VAL A 378 12.12 0.38 22.75
CA VAL A 378 11.21 0.82 23.83
C VAL A 378 10.50 2.11 23.44
N VAL A 379 11.23 3.10 22.96
CA VAL A 379 10.66 4.40 22.55
C VAL A 379 9.62 4.21 21.43
N LEU A 380 9.91 3.40 20.42
CA LEU A 380 8.98 3.13 19.33
C LEU A 380 7.72 2.41 19.83
N LEU A 381 7.87 1.35 20.62
CA LEU A 381 6.75 0.61 21.19
C LEU A 381 5.84 1.50 22.05
N GLU A 382 6.43 2.41 22.85
CA GLU A 382 5.69 3.40 23.62
C GLU A 382 4.91 4.37 22.73
N LYS A 383 5.48 4.85 21.61
CA LYS A 383 4.77 5.76 20.71
C LYS A 383 3.62 5.08 19.98
N LEU A 384 3.81 3.84 19.52
CA LEU A 384 2.75 3.04 18.89
C LEU A 384 1.62 2.74 19.88
N SER A 385 1.97 2.31 21.10
CA SER A 385 1.00 2.04 22.16
C SER A 385 0.21 3.29 22.55
N SER A 386 0.90 4.42 22.74
CA SER A 386 0.25 5.68 23.07
C SER A 386 -0.68 6.18 21.95
N LEU A 387 -0.32 5.99 20.68
CA LEU A 387 -1.20 6.29 19.56
C LEU A 387 -2.47 5.43 19.61
N ARG A 388 -2.32 4.11 19.76
CA ARG A 388 -3.43 3.15 19.83
C ARG A 388 -4.39 3.47 20.98
N GLU A 389 -3.87 3.73 22.17
CA GLU A 389 -4.68 4.12 23.34
C GLU A 389 -5.55 5.34 23.06
N HIS A 390 -5.01 6.36 22.37
CA HIS A 390 -5.75 7.58 22.07
C HIS A 390 -6.75 7.38 20.93
N MET A 391 -6.47 6.49 19.98
CA MET A 391 -7.46 6.05 18.98
C MET A 391 -8.62 5.30 19.63
N HIS A 392 -8.40 4.63 20.77
CA HIS A 392 -9.45 3.95 21.54
C HIS A 392 -10.09 4.81 22.64
N ALA A 393 -9.64 6.05 22.84
CA ALA A 393 -10.12 6.89 23.94
C ALA A 393 -11.52 7.50 23.68
N SER A 394 -11.92 7.65 22.42
CA SER A 394 -13.19 8.26 22.01
C SER A 394 -13.66 7.72 20.66
N ALA A 395 -14.97 7.73 20.40
CA ALA A 395 -15.52 7.40 19.07
C ALA A 395 -15.11 8.43 18.00
N ILE A 396 -14.81 9.67 18.42
CA ILE A 396 -14.21 10.71 17.60
C ILE A 396 -12.95 11.17 18.34
N PRO A 397 -11.78 10.58 18.04
CA PRO A 397 -10.53 11.01 18.67
C PRO A 397 -10.14 12.43 18.25
N ASP A 398 -9.37 13.14 19.07
CA ASP A 398 -8.86 14.48 18.74
C ASP A 398 -7.86 14.40 17.58
N SER A 399 -8.23 14.94 16.41
CA SER A 399 -7.42 14.85 15.20
C SER A 399 -6.05 15.53 15.33
N ILE A 400 -5.94 16.63 16.08
CA ILE A 400 -4.67 17.35 16.27
C ILE A 400 -3.75 16.49 17.13
N LEU A 401 -4.28 15.89 18.19
CA LEU A 401 -3.52 15.00 19.06
C LEU A 401 -3.11 13.71 18.33
N ILE A 402 -4.00 13.11 17.54
CA ILE A 402 -3.68 11.90 16.75
C ILE A 402 -2.63 12.22 15.69
N ALA A 403 -2.75 13.31 14.94
CA ALA A 403 -1.73 13.72 13.97
C ALA A 403 -0.36 13.88 14.63
N LYS A 404 -0.31 14.52 15.81
CA LYS A 404 0.93 14.67 16.59
C LYS A 404 1.51 13.31 16.99
N LYS A 405 0.67 12.38 17.46
CA LYS A 405 1.11 11.03 17.89
C LYS A 405 1.56 10.17 16.72
N ALA A 406 0.85 10.20 15.59
CA ALA A 406 1.25 9.52 14.36
C ALA A 406 2.61 10.03 13.88
N ARG A 407 2.82 11.35 13.85
CA ARG A 407 4.12 11.96 13.52
C ARG A 407 5.22 11.54 14.50
N GLN A 408 4.93 11.50 15.80
CA GLN A 408 5.89 11.04 16.81
C GLN A 408 6.27 9.57 16.65
N ALA A 409 5.29 8.69 16.41
CA ALA A 409 5.52 7.28 16.14
C ALA A 409 6.34 7.07 14.85
N ARG A 410 6.02 7.82 13.79
CA ARG A 410 6.75 7.76 12.52
C ARG A 410 8.20 8.25 12.65
N ARG A 411 8.43 9.30 13.46
CA ARG A 411 9.79 9.75 13.81
C ARG A 411 10.57 8.69 14.59
N ALA A 412 9.94 8.06 15.58
CA ALA A 412 10.54 6.97 16.33
C ALA A 412 10.85 5.75 15.44
N LEU A 413 9.98 5.44 14.47
CA LEU A 413 10.22 4.39 13.48
C LEU A 413 11.43 4.71 12.60
N GLY A 414 11.55 5.98 12.18
CA GLY A 414 12.75 6.54 11.52
C GLY A 414 14.03 6.26 12.29
N GLN A 415 14.03 6.64 13.58
CA GLN A 415 15.19 6.47 14.46
C GLN A 415 15.54 5.00 14.70
N TRP A 416 14.54 4.18 15.00
CA TRP A 416 14.70 2.73 15.17
C TRP A 416 15.25 2.06 13.90
N SER A 417 14.76 2.49 12.73
CA SER A 417 15.23 1.94 11.46
C SER A 417 16.67 2.33 11.14
N GLN A 418 17.11 3.53 11.53
CA GLN A 418 18.51 3.95 11.32
C GLN A 418 19.48 3.27 12.27
N ILE A 419 19.10 3.07 13.53
CA ILE A 419 19.99 2.61 14.61
C ILE A 419 19.99 1.09 14.71
N ASP A 420 18.81 0.48 14.80
CA ASP A 420 18.67 -0.94 15.14
C ASP A 420 18.37 -1.80 13.92
N SER A 421 17.62 -1.29 12.93
CA SER A 421 17.19 -2.16 11.84
C SER A 421 18.32 -2.65 10.94
N GLN A 422 19.49 -2.00 10.92
CA GLN A 422 20.63 -2.54 10.16
C GLN A 422 21.20 -3.80 10.81
N GLU A 423 21.44 -3.79 12.13
CA GLU A 423 21.88 -4.99 12.85
C GLU A 423 20.80 -6.07 12.85
N VAL A 424 19.54 -5.67 13.04
CA VAL A 424 18.40 -6.59 12.96
C VAL A 424 18.31 -7.20 11.57
N LEU A 425 18.23 -6.42 10.48
CA LEU A 425 18.11 -6.94 9.10
C LEU A 425 19.32 -7.79 8.68
N LEU A 426 20.53 -7.48 9.15
CA LEU A 426 21.74 -8.26 8.86
C LEU A 426 21.78 -9.60 9.60
N SER A 427 21.13 -9.69 10.76
CA SER A 427 21.03 -10.93 11.56
C SER A 427 19.68 -11.63 11.41
N TRP A 428 18.75 -11.00 10.69
CA TRP A 428 17.38 -11.46 10.52
C TRP A 428 17.34 -12.72 9.66
N ASN A 429 16.72 -13.77 10.15
CA ASN A 429 16.55 -15.02 9.43
C ASN A 429 15.27 -15.70 9.94
N GLY A 430 14.88 -16.79 9.27
CA GLY A 430 13.66 -17.51 9.65
C GLY A 430 13.72 -18.16 11.03
N LYS A 431 14.90 -18.44 11.59
CA LYS A 431 15.02 -18.90 12.98
C LYS A 431 14.63 -17.80 13.97
N SER A 432 15.18 -16.59 13.81
CA SER A 432 14.80 -15.43 14.65
C SER A 432 13.30 -15.15 14.54
N LEU A 433 12.74 -15.21 13.33
CA LEU A 433 11.31 -15.04 13.11
C LEU A 433 10.49 -16.17 13.76
N SER A 434 10.92 -17.44 13.68
CA SER A 434 10.25 -18.58 14.32
C SER A 434 10.22 -18.46 15.84
N GLN A 435 11.29 -17.93 16.46
CA GLN A 435 11.32 -17.62 17.89
C GLN A 435 10.28 -16.55 18.27
N ILE A 436 10.21 -15.46 17.49
CA ILE A 436 9.23 -14.40 17.68
C ILE A 436 7.79 -14.93 17.56
N ILE A 437 7.52 -15.75 16.55
CA ILE A 437 6.20 -16.38 16.34
C ILE A 437 5.85 -17.30 17.52
N SER A 438 6.82 -18.08 17.99
CA SER A 438 6.63 -18.97 19.13
C SER A 438 6.21 -18.18 20.37
N VAL A 439 6.93 -17.10 20.70
CA VAL A 439 6.58 -16.19 21.80
C VAL A 439 5.20 -15.57 21.56
N ALA A 440 4.94 -15.00 20.38
CA ALA A 440 3.68 -14.35 20.03
C ALA A 440 2.47 -15.29 20.22
N SER A 441 2.59 -16.57 19.87
CA SER A 441 1.51 -17.56 20.02
C SER A 441 1.12 -17.89 21.47
N THR A 442 2.04 -17.65 22.41
CA THR A 442 1.77 -17.82 23.84
C THR A 442 1.02 -16.63 24.43
N THR A 443 1.12 -15.47 23.80
CA THR A 443 0.36 -14.28 24.17
C THR A 443 -1.05 -14.37 23.58
N ASP A 444 -2.06 -13.95 24.34
CA ASP A 444 -3.43 -13.83 23.80
C ASP A 444 -3.51 -12.76 22.69
N GLY A 445 -2.48 -11.90 22.58
CA GLY A 445 -2.32 -10.82 21.61
C GLY A 445 -2.39 -11.25 20.14
N ALA A 446 -1.86 -12.43 19.80
CA ALA A 446 -1.75 -12.85 18.41
C ALA A 446 -3.09 -13.21 17.75
N PHE A 447 -4.10 -13.56 18.53
CA PHE A 447 -5.41 -14.02 18.02
C PHE A 447 -6.58 -13.15 18.50
N ILE A 448 -6.32 -11.90 18.90
CA ILE A 448 -7.37 -10.96 19.33
C ILE A 448 -8.32 -10.66 18.17
N THR A 449 -7.80 -10.36 16.98
CA THR A 449 -8.61 -10.05 15.80
C THR A 449 -8.29 -10.98 14.65
N TRP A 450 -9.14 -10.96 13.61
CA TRP A 450 -8.82 -11.66 12.37
C TRP A 450 -7.52 -11.10 11.76
N GLU A 451 -7.30 -9.78 11.85
CA GLU A 451 -6.08 -9.14 11.34
C GLU A 451 -4.82 -9.63 12.05
N SER A 452 -4.82 -9.74 13.39
CA SER A 452 -3.66 -10.24 14.13
C SER A 452 -3.40 -11.73 13.83
N ALA A 453 -4.45 -12.54 13.68
CA ALA A 453 -4.32 -13.94 13.32
C ALA A 453 -3.80 -14.12 11.88
N ALA A 454 -4.20 -13.25 10.96
CA ALA A 454 -3.65 -13.22 9.60
C ALA A 454 -2.18 -12.82 9.60
N GLN A 455 -1.78 -11.81 10.39
CA GLN A 455 -0.37 -11.43 10.56
C GLN A 455 0.47 -12.58 11.13
N PHE A 456 -0.09 -13.36 12.08
CA PHE A 456 0.57 -14.57 12.58
C PHE A 456 0.81 -15.59 11.47
N TYR A 457 -0.21 -15.89 10.67
CA TYR A 457 -0.09 -16.81 9.54
C TYR A 457 0.97 -16.32 8.52
N LEU A 458 0.98 -15.03 8.19
CA LEU A 458 1.93 -14.44 7.24
C LEU A 458 3.37 -14.52 7.76
N ALA A 459 3.59 -14.29 9.05
CA ALA A 459 4.90 -14.47 9.68
C ALA A 459 5.37 -15.94 9.61
N VAL A 460 4.48 -16.91 9.88
CA VAL A 460 4.78 -18.35 9.78
C VAL A 460 5.22 -18.73 8.37
N VAL A 461 4.52 -18.23 7.34
CA VAL A 461 4.88 -18.47 5.95
C VAL A 461 6.23 -17.85 5.61
N ALA A 462 6.50 -16.62 6.07
CA ALA A 462 7.78 -15.98 5.83
C ALA A 462 8.97 -16.72 6.47
N ALA A 463 8.73 -17.52 7.51
CA ALA A 463 9.72 -18.38 8.15
C ALA A 463 9.83 -19.80 7.58
N ARG A 464 9.12 -20.12 6.47
CA ARG A 464 8.95 -21.51 6.00
C ARG A 464 10.21 -22.30 5.68
N GLU A 465 11.26 -21.62 5.24
CA GLU A 465 12.55 -22.27 4.97
C GLU A 465 13.21 -22.79 6.26
N HIS A 466 12.74 -22.38 7.43
CA HIS A 466 13.19 -22.86 8.75
C HIS A 466 12.20 -23.78 9.46
N TRP A 467 11.09 -24.18 8.82
CA TRP A 467 10.22 -25.21 9.41
C TRP A 467 11.00 -26.51 9.62
N SER A 468 10.73 -27.21 10.73
CA SER A 468 11.43 -28.45 11.08
C SER A 468 11.49 -29.43 9.90
N PHE A 469 12.71 -29.87 9.57
CA PHE A 469 12.97 -30.79 8.45
C PHE A 469 12.30 -32.16 8.66
N ASP A 470 12.09 -32.56 9.92
CA ASP A 470 11.61 -33.90 10.27
C ASP A 470 10.09 -34.07 10.04
N ASP A 471 9.32 -32.98 9.98
CA ASP A 471 7.87 -33.01 9.69
C ASP A 471 7.37 -31.81 8.86
N GLN A 472 8.06 -31.48 7.76
CA GLN A 472 7.61 -30.40 6.87
C GLN A 472 6.19 -30.63 6.33
N ALA A 473 5.78 -31.89 6.12
CA ALA A 473 4.45 -32.22 5.63
C ALA A 473 3.35 -31.95 6.67
N GLY A 474 3.58 -32.31 7.94
CA GLY A 474 2.70 -32.00 9.05
C GLY A 474 2.61 -30.50 9.32
N THR A 475 3.77 -29.80 9.38
CA THR A 475 3.80 -28.34 9.51
C THR A 475 3.02 -27.67 8.39
N LYS A 476 3.25 -28.06 7.14
CA LYS A 476 2.50 -27.54 6.00
C LYS A 476 1.00 -27.80 6.12
N HIS A 477 0.61 -29.00 6.58
CA HIS A 477 -0.81 -29.35 6.76
C HIS A 477 -1.49 -28.41 7.76
N GLU A 478 -0.88 -28.15 8.91
CA GLU A 478 -1.43 -27.27 9.94
C GLU A 478 -1.47 -25.80 9.48
N VAL A 479 -0.43 -25.34 8.79
CA VAL A 479 -0.40 -24.00 8.17
C VAL A 479 -1.50 -23.84 7.11
N ASP A 480 -1.76 -24.87 6.29
CA ASP A 480 -2.85 -24.87 5.31
C ASP A 480 -4.24 -24.88 5.96
N ARG A 481 -4.39 -25.57 7.11
CA ARG A 481 -5.61 -25.51 7.92
C ARG A 481 -5.84 -24.09 8.44
N LEU A 482 -4.81 -23.40 8.91
CA LEU A 482 -4.92 -22.03 9.40
C LEU A 482 -5.27 -21.08 8.26
N ARG A 483 -4.57 -21.17 7.13
CA ARG A 483 -4.87 -20.40 5.90
C ARG A 483 -6.32 -20.54 5.47
N SER A 484 -6.77 -21.79 5.30
CA SER A 484 -8.13 -22.12 4.86
C SER A 484 -9.19 -21.70 5.89
N GLY A 485 -8.80 -21.72 7.16
CA GLY A 485 -9.62 -21.33 8.29
C GLY A 485 -9.85 -19.83 8.41
N LEU A 486 -8.80 -19.05 8.13
CA LEU A 486 -8.85 -17.58 8.11
C LEU A 486 -9.42 -17.02 6.80
N GLY A 487 -9.37 -17.79 5.71
CA GLY A 487 -9.93 -17.39 4.42
C GLY A 487 -11.44 -17.20 4.45
N PHE A 488 -11.91 -16.12 3.81
CA PHE A 488 -13.33 -15.92 3.52
C PHE A 488 -13.76 -16.86 2.39
N PRO A 489 -14.95 -17.48 2.43
CA PRO A 489 -15.42 -18.34 1.35
C PRO A 489 -15.54 -17.60 0.02
N ASP A 490 -15.18 -18.28 -1.08
CA ASP A 490 -15.34 -17.74 -2.43
C ASP A 490 -16.80 -17.36 -2.71
N LYS A 491 -17.07 -16.06 -2.76
CA LYS A 491 -18.34 -15.56 -3.29
C LYS A 491 -18.33 -15.76 -4.80
N ARG A 492 -18.94 -16.84 -5.28
CA ARG A 492 -19.25 -17.02 -6.73
C ARG A 492 -20.18 -15.93 -7.29
N ASN A 493 -20.77 -15.09 -6.44
CA ASN A 493 -21.63 -13.99 -6.84
C ASN A 493 -21.43 -12.78 -5.90
N ILE A 494 -20.53 -11.88 -6.30
CA ILE A 494 -20.14 -10.65 -5.59
C ILE A 494 -21.30 -9.64 -5.39
N TYR A 495 -22.47 -9.87 -6.01
CA TYR A 495 -23.66 -9.04 -5.88
C TYR A 495 -24.83 -9.70 -5.14
N ALA A 496 -24.66 -10.91 -4.59
CA ALA A 496 -25.68 -11.50 -3.74
C ALA A 496 -25.85 -10.63 -2.48
N THR A 497 -27.02 -10.00 -2.35
CA THR A 497 -27.24 -8.85 -1.48
C THR A 497 -27.20 -9.14 0.01
N HIS A 498 -27.12 -10.38 0.50
CA HIS A 498 -27.13 -10.61 1.95
C HIS A 498 -26.32 -11.84 2.36
N LYS A 499 -25.31 -11.58 3.21
CA LYS A 499 -24.39 -12.47 3.96
C LYS A 499 -22.98 -12.60 3.36
N PHE A 500 -21.99 -12.04 4.04
CA PHE A 500 -20.63 -12.55 3.97
C PHE A 500 -20.60 -13.84 4.77
N ASP A 501 -20.12 -14.91 4.16
CA ASP A 501 -19.78 -16.08 4.94
C ASP A 501 -18.52 -15.75 5.74
N PRO A 502 -18.52 -16.02 7.04
CA PRO A 502 -17.42 -15.63 7.89
C PRO A 502 -16.18 -16.51 7.72
N PRO A 503 -15.03 -16.14 8.32
CA PRO A 503 -13.92 -17.05 8.50
C PRO A 503 -14.40 -18.37 9.12
N ARG A 504 -13.84 -19.49 8.67
CA ARG A 504 -14.26 -20.82 9.10
C ARG A 504 -13.79 -21.16 10.51
N LEU A 505 -12.73 -20.52 10.99
CA LEU A 505 -12.24 -20.68 12.35
C LEU A 505 -12.71 -19.54 13.25
N ASN A 506 -13.13 -19.91 14.46
CA ASN A 506 -13.31 -18.95 15.53
C ASN A 506 -11.99 -18.63 16.26
N ARG A 507 -12.02 -17.66 17.18
CA ARG A 507 -10.84 -17.23 17.95
C ARG A 507 -10.15 -18.40 18.66
N ALA A 508 -10.90 -19.21 19.40
CA ALA A 508 -10.33 -20.31 20.18
C ALA A 508 -9.69 -21.39 19.29
N GLU A 509 -10.30 -21.67 18.14
CA GLU A 509 -9.77 -22.61 17.15
C GLU A 509 -8.50 -22.06 16.49
N ALA A 510 -8.48 -20.77 16.13
CA ALA A 510 -7.30 -20.11 15.58
C ALA A 510 -6.15 -20.06 16.59
N THR A 511 -6.43 -19.74 17.87
CA THR A 511 -5.44 -19.77 18.95
C THR A 511 -4.86 -21.16 19.14
N LYS A 512 -5.71 -22.20 19.18
CA LYS A 512 -5.27 -23.59 19.35
C LYS A 512 -4.34 -23.98 18.20
N LEU A 513 -4.78 -23.76 16.97
CA LEU A 513 -4.02 -24.12 15.77
C LEU A 513 -2.71 -23.33 15.67
N GLY A 514 -2.72 -22.05 16.02
CA GLY A 514 -1.52 -21.22 16.07
C GLY A 514 -0.48 -21.75 17.07
N ARG A 515 -0.91 -22.21 18.25
CA ARG A 515 -0.01 -22.85 19.23
C ARG A 515 0.52 -24.19 18.74
N GLU A 516 -0.30 -25.00 18.07
CA GLU A 516 0.13 -26.25 17.44
C GLU A 516 1.23 -25.98 16.39
N ILE A 517 1.02 -24.98 15.52
CA ILE A 517 2.01 -24.55 14.53
C ILE A 517 3.30 -24.08 15.20
N SER A 518 3.22 -23.27 16.26
CA SER A 518 4.41 -22.76 16.97
C SER A 518 5.29 -23.87 17.54
N VAL A 519 4.70 -24.95 18.03
CA VAL A 519 5.47 -26.11 18.50
C VAL A 519 6.23 -26.77 17.34
N LEU A 520 5.61 -26.85 16.15
CA LEU A 520 6.20 -27.47 14.97
C LEU A 520 7.32 -26.65 14.32
N ILE A 521 7.33 -25.32 14.51
CA ILE A 521 8.35 -24.42 13.95
C ILE A 521 9.42 -23.99 14.98
N GLY A 522 9.17 -24.21 16.28
CA GLY A 522 10.02 -23.73 17.37
C GLY A 522 11.07 -24.74 17.86
N GLU A 523 10.98 -26.00 17.43
CA GLU A 523 12.02 -27.03 17.57
C GLU A 523 12.99 -26.99 16.38
#